data_AF-A0A2S3IJY9-F1
#
_entry.id   AF-A0A2S3IJY9-F1
#
_cell.length_a   1.000
_cell.length_b   1.000
_cell.length_c   1.000
_cell.angle_alpha   90.00
_cell.angle_beta   90.00
_cell.angle_gamma   90.00
#
_symmetry.space_group_name_H-M   'P 1'
#
loop_
_entity.id
_entity.type
_entity.pdbx_description
1 polymer ?
#
loop_
_entity_poly.entity_id
_entity_poly.type
_entity_poly.pdbx_seq_one_letter_code
_entity_poly.pdbx_strand_id
1 'polypeptide(L)'
;MEDWTQFLVIKPAPDIQILDWWEKDLVGLPKKTRKLKAALMIYAAWNIWKERNHRVFDQKVDSPPEVMQEIKREVTDRKMACGGLELPSLFNV
;
A
#
# COMPACT_ATOMS: atom_id res chain seq x y z
N MET A 1 -5.72 -1.88 -6.71
CA MET A 1 -4.68 -2.23 -5.71
C MET A 1 -4.47 -3.74 -5.69
N GLU A 2 -5.57 -4.48 -5.70
CA GLU A 2 -5.63 -5.94 -5.63
C GLU A 2 -4.73 -6.61 -6.68
N ASP A 3 -4.95 -6.39 -7.98
CA ASP A 3 -4.13 -7.03 -9.03
C ASP A 3 -2.64 -6.68 -8.93
N TRP A 4 -2.32 -5.41 -8.66
CA TRP A 4 -0.94 -4.94 -8.54
C TRP A 4 -0.18 -5.62 -7.39
N THR A 5 -0.87 -5.88 -6.29
CA THR A 5 -0.28 -6.54 -5.11
C THR A 5 -0.47 -8.06 -5.14
N GLN A 6 -0.99 -8.63 -6.23
CA GLN A 6 -1.37 -10.04 -6.34
C GLN A 6 -2.31 -10.48 -5.21
N PHE A 7 -3.32 -9.65 -4.93
CA PHE A 7 -4.29 -9.84 -3.86
C PHE A 7 -3.68 -9.90 -2.45
N LEU A 8 -2.40 -9.49 -2.29
CA LEU A 8 -1.76 -9.45 -0.98
C LEU A 8 -2.36 -8.35 -0.09
N VAL A 9 -2.78 -7.23 -0.68
CA VAL A 9 -3.52 -6.17 0.00
C VAL A 9 -4.91 -6.07 -0.62
N ILE A 10 -5.92 -6.38 0.19
CA ILE A 10 -7.33 -6.33 -0.17
C ILE A 10 -8.04 -5.26 0.63
N LYS A 11 -9.12 -4.71 0.07
CA LYS A 11 -9.97 -3.78 0.80
C LYS A 11 -10.60 -4.50 2.02
N PRO A 12 -10.62 -3.87 3.22
CA PRO A 12 -11.36 -4.41 4.35
C PRO A 12 -12.86 -4.58 4.04
N ALA A 13 -13.49 -5.55 4.69
CA ALA A 13 -14.94 -5.69 4.67
C ALA A 13 -15.63 -4.41 5.22
N PRO A 14 -16.87 -4.09 4.84
CA PRO A 14 -17.52 -2.84 5.27
C PRO A 14 -17.75 -2.72 6.78
N ASP A 15 -17.80 -3.84 7.50
CA ASP A 15 -18.20 -3.97 8.91
C ASP A 15 -17.02 -4.20 9.88
N ILE A 16 -15.80 -4.36 9.36
CA ILE A 16 -14.61 -4.54 10.20
C ILE A 16 -13.97 -3.20 10.55
N GLN A 17 -13.51 -3.05 11.80
CA GLN A 17 -12.69 -1.91 12.19
C GLN A 17 -11.34 -1.96 11.46
N ILE A 18 -10.84 -0.79 11.03
CA ILE A 18 -9.59 -0.71 10.26
C ILE A 18 -8.40 -1.32 11.04
N LEU A 19 -8.34 -1.09 12.35
CA LEU A 19 -7.29 -1.66 13.21
C LEU A 19 -7.40 -3.18 13.31
N ASP A 20 -8.61 -3.70 13.50
CA ASP A 20 -8.85 -5.15 13.54
C ASP A 20 -8.50 -5.81 12.21
N TRP A 21 -8.85 -5.18 11.09
CA TRP A 21 -8.45 -5.63 9.76
C TRP A 21 -6.93 -5.65 9.66
N TRP A 22 -6.26 -4.56 10.01
CA TRP A 22 -4.81 -4.46 9.91
C TRP A 22 -4.09 -5.56 10.69
N GLU A 23 -4.50 -5.81 11.93
CA GLU A 23 -3.91 -6.86 12.76
C GLU A 23 -4.20 -8.26 12.20
N LYS A 24 -5.48 -8.57 11.94
CA LYS A 24 -5.89 -9.89 11.45
C LYS A 24 -5.25 -10.25 10.11
N ASP A 25 -5.09 -9.26 9.23
CA ASP A 25 -4.58 -9.44 7.88
C ASP A 25 -3.05 -9.70 7.85
N LEU A 26 -2.35 -9.44 8.97
CA LEU A 26 -0.92 -9.69 9.16
C LEU A 26 -0.61 -10.90 10.07
N VAL A 27 -1.54 -11.29 10.94
CA VAL A 27 -1.40 -12.43 11.86
C VAL A 27 -1.25 -13.74 11.08
N GLY A 28 -0.39 -14.64 11.58
CA GLY A 28 -0.17 -15.96 10.98
C GLY A 28 0.66 -15.97 9.70
N LEU A 29 0.97 -14.81 9.09
CA LEU A 29 1.77 -14.76 7.87
C LEU A 29 3.25 -15.06 8.11
N PRO A 30 3.93 -15.78 7.18
CA PRO A 30 5.37 -15.95 7.21
C PRO A 30 6.10 -14.61 7.26
N LYS A 31 7.24 -14.55 7.97
CA LYS A 31 7.98 -13.29 8.24
C LYS A 31 8.21 -12.43 6.98
N LYS A 32 8.61 -13.05 5.87
CA LYS A 32 8.87 -12.34 4.60
C LYS A 32 7.58 -11.74 4.03
N THR A 33 6.52 -12.54 3.89
CA THR A 33 5.21 -12.11 3.39
C THR A 33 4.57 -11.06 4.28
N ARG A 34 4.63 -11.23 5.61
CA ARG A 34 4.13 -10.26 6.58
C ARG A 34 4.82 -8.92 6.45
N LYS A 35 6.16 -8.91 6.31
CA LYS A 35 6.93 -7.68 6.10
C LYS A 35 6.53 -6.99 4.79
N LEU A 36 6.32 -7.76 3.72
CA LEU A 36 5.87 -7.25 2.43
C LEU A 36 4.48 -6.62 2.52
N LYS A 37 3.52 -7.36 3.05
CA LYS A 37 2.16 -6.90 3.21
C LYS A 37 2.07 -5.65 4.09
N ALA A 38 2.74 -5.66 5.25
CA ALA A 38 2.78 -4.50 6.13
C ALA A 38 3.37 -3.26 5.45
N ALA A 39 4.47 -3.41 4.70
CA ALA A 39 5.06 -2.30 3.96
C ALA A 39 4.08 -1.72 2.94
N LEU A 40 3.42 -2.57 2.13
CA LEU A 40 2.43 -2.13 1.15
C LEU A 40 1.25 -1.41 1.81
N MET A 41 0.73 -1.95 2.92
CA MET A 41 -0.35 -1.33 3.68
C MET A 41 0.06 0.03 4.26
N ILE A 42 1.31 0.18 4.74
CA ILE A 42 1.85 1.46 5.23
C ILE A 42 1.92 2.48 4.11
N TYR A 43 2.52 2.14 2.97
CA TYR A 43 2.60 3.06 1.82
C TYR A 43 1.22 3.45 1.29
N ALA A 44 0.27 2.51 1.27
CA ALA A 44 -1.11 2.80 0.89
C ALA A 44 -1.77 3.80 1.85
N ALA A 45 -1.74 3.52 3.16
CA ALA A 45 -2.32 4.40 4.17
C ALA A 45 -1.66 5.80 4.17
N TRP A 46 -0.35 5.85 4.02
CA TRP A 46 0.42 7.09 3.94
C TRP A 46 0.03 7.96 2.75
N ASN A 47 -0.08 7.40 1.54
CA ASN A 47 -0.45 8.18 0.36
C ASN A 47 -1.90 8.63 0.38
N ILE A 48 -2.82 7.84 0.94
CA ILE A 48 -4.21 8.27 1.17
C ILE A 48 -4.24 9.45 2.14
N TRP A 49 -3.44 9.40 3.21
CA TRP A 49 -3.33 10.51 4.15
C TRP A 49 -2.75 11.78 3.48
N LYS A 50 -1.71 11.63 2.65
CA LYS A 50 -1.14 12.76 1.87
C LYS A 50 -2.16 13.38 0.93
N GLU A 51 -2.94 12.61 0.18
CA GLU A 51 -3.98 13.14 -0.71
C GLU A 51 -5.00 13.97 0.08
N ARG A 52 -5.47 13.44 1.22
CA ARG A 52 -6.41 14.18 2.09
C ARG A 52 -5.83 15.49 2.60
N ASN A 53 -4.54 15.52 2.90
CA ASN A 53 -3.87 16.75 3.30
C ASN A 53 -3.71 17.72 2.13
N HIS A 54 -3.28 17.26 0.95
CA HIS A 54 -3.20 18.10 -0.24
C HIS A 54 -4.55 18.74 -0.58
N ARG A 55 -5.65 18.00 -0.40
CA ARG A 55 -7.00 18.54 -0.60
C ARG A 55 -7.31 19.71 0.33
N VAL A 56 -6.88 19.63 1.59
CA VAL A 56 -7.17 20.66 2.62
C VAL A 56 -6.22 21.85 2.49
N PHE A 57 -4.92 21.58 2.37
CA PHE A 57 -3.88 22.61 2.46
C PHE A 57 -3.51 23.22 1.11
N ASP A 58 -3.57 22.43 0.03
CA ASP A 58 -3.11 22.83 -1.30
C ASP A 58 -4.26 23.00 -2.31
N GLN A 59 -5.51 22.72 -1.89
CA GLN A 59 -6.70 22.67 -2.77
C GLN A 59 -6.51 21.74 -3.98
N LYS A 60 -5.64 20.74 -3.83
CA LYS A 60 -5.31 19.78 -4.89
C LYS A 60 -6.05 18.47 -4.62
N VAL A 61 -6.80 18.01 -5.62
CA VAL A 61 -7.54 16.74 -5.56
C VAL A 61 -6.91 15.77 -6.55
N ASP A 62 -6.41 14.65 -6.04
CA ASP A 62 -5.95 13.54 -6.84
C ASP A 62 -7.06 12.47 -6.93
N SER A 63 -7.29 11.94 -8.12
CA SER A 63 -8.19 10.82 -8.36
C SER A 63 -7.63 9.51 -7.77
N PRO A 64 -8.48 8.50 -7.49
CA PRO A 64 -7.98 7.21 -6.99
C PRO A 64 -6.88 6.55 -7.84
N PRO A 65 -6.93 6.63 -9.20
CA PRO A 65 -5.81 6.19 -10.04
C PRO A 65 -4.52 6.99 -9.83
N GLU A 66 -4.59 8.31 -9.64
CA GLU A 66 -3.41 9.14 -9.38
C GLU A 66 -2.77 8.79 -8.03
N VAL A 67 -3.58 8.64 -6.97
CA VAL A 67 -3.10 8.18 -5.65
C VAL A 67 -2.46 6.79 -5.76
N MET A 68 -3.02 5.90 -6.59
CA MET A 68 -2.42 4.58 -6.85
C MET A 68 -1.05 4.68 -7.53
N GLN A 69 -0.86 5.59 -8.48
CA GLN A 69 0.44 5.81 -9.11
C GLN A 69 1.47 6.34 -8.11
N GLU A 70 1.05 7.21 -7.21
CA GLU A 70 1.85 7.74 -6.11
C GLU A 70 2.35 6.65 -5.16
N ILE A 71 1.47 5.71 -4.79
CA ILE A 71 1.84 4.54 -3.99
C ILE A 71 2.86 3.67 -4.73
N LYS A 72 2.63 3.38 -6.01
CA LYS A 72 3.54 2.59 -6.84
C LYS A 72 4.92 3.25 -6.95
N ARG A 73 4.94 4.57 -7.16
CA ARG A 73 6.17 5.35 -7.25
C ARG A 73 6.96 5.27 -5.96
N GLU A 74 6.36 5.58 -4.81
CA GLU A 74 7.09 5.56 -3.52
C GLU A 74 7.61 4.17 -3.13
N VAL A 75 6.85 3.11 -3.42
CA VAL A 75 7.32 1.73 -3.22
C VAL A 75 8.52 1.42 -4.11
N THR A 76 8.52 1.91 -5.34
CA THR A 76 9.62 1.75 -6.30
C THR A 76 10.84 2.56 -5.88
N ASP A 77 10.66 3.82 -5.48
CA ASP A 77 11.71 4.69 -4.97
C ASP A 77 12.39 4.07 -3.76
N ARG A 78 11.62 3.52 -2.82
CA ARG A 78 12.17 2.79 -1.67
C ARG A 78 12.98 1.56 -2.11
N LYS A 79 12.49 0.78 -3.07
CA LYS A 79 13.20 -0.39 -3.59
C LYS A 79 14.54 0.02 -4.20
N MET A 80 14.58 1.09 -4.99
CA MET A 80 15.79 1.62 -5.61
C MET A 80 16.78 2.17 -4.58
N ALA A 81 16.30 2.92 -3.59
CA ALA A 81 17.16 3.61 -2.64
C ALA A 81 17.83 2.70 -1.60
N CYS A 82 17.13 1.66 -1.10
CA CYS A 82 17.67 0.84 -0.01
C CYS A 82 17.61 -0.67 -0.24
N GLY A 83 17.44 -1.13 -1.49
CA GLY A 83 17.28 -2.56 -1.80
C GLY A 83 15.90 -3.11 -1.38
N GLY A 84 15.40 -4.10 -2.12
CA GLY A 84 13.98 -4.46 -2.11
C GLY A 84 13.49 -5.32 -0.93
N LEU A 85 12.22 -5.11 -0.56
CA LEU A 85 11.34 -6.24 -0.26
C LEU A 85 11.14 -7.00 -1.58
N GLU A 86 11.33 -8.31 -1.59
CA GLU A 86 11.03 -9.13 -2.76
C GLU A 86 9.51 -9.18 -2.94
N LEU A 87 8.99 -8.19 -3.66
CA LEU A 87 7.74 -8.34 -4.40
C LEU A 87 7.92 -9.55 -5.33
N PRO A 88 6.97 -10.50 -5.38
CA PRO A 88 7.02 -11.62 -6.31
C PRO A 88 7.43 -11.12 -7.70
N SER A 89 8.38 -11.82 -8.32
CA SER A 89 9.27 -11.39 -9.41
C SER A 89 8.61 -11.05 -10.77
N LEU A 90 7.41 -10.48 -10.80
CA LEU A 90 6.62 -10.24 -12.01
C LEU A 90 6.54 -8.77 -12.46
N PHE A 91 7.43 -7.89 -11.98
CA PHE A 91 7.44 -6.47 -12.35
C PHE A 91 8.37 -6.13 -13.53
N ASN A 92 8.79 -7.12 -14.31
CA ASN A 92 9.43 -6.94 -15.61
C ASN A 92 8.50 -7.49 -16.71
N VAL A 93 7.48 -6.69 -17.07
CA VAL A 93 6.88 -6.68 -18.40
C VAL A 93 6.68 -5.22 -18.78
#